data_AF-A0A6M1E2C8-F1
#
_entry.id   AF-A0A6M1E2C8-F1
#
_cell.length_a   1.000
_cell.length_b   1.000
_cell.length_c   1.000
_cell.angle_alpha   90.00
_cell.angle_beta   90.00
_cell.angle_gamma   90.00
#
_symmetry.space_group_name_H-M   'P 1'
#
loop_
_entity.id
_entity.type
_entity.pdbx_description
1 polymer ?
#
loop_
_entity_poly.entity_id
_entity_poly.type
_entity_poly.pdbx_seq_one_letter_code
_entity_poly.pdbx_strand_id
1 'polypeptide(L)'
;MYKPANYKEEKRKKEFVWLKRFSSLMDDKFNIGGFRFGLDPLLNLIPYGGQAVSFGTSLLLVIIMLRNGAGSKVVVKMLLNIIYDAVLGAIPFFGQVFDFFNKANKKNITLLHEHYFENKHQGSATGILITILVILFALCAVLFYLLWIFGKWVWSLI
;
A
#
# COMPACT_ATOMS: atom_id res chain seq x y z
N MET A 1 -16.29 2.36 35.36
CA MET A 1 -16.43 3.39 34.29
C MET A 1 -17.36 2.82 33.21
N TYR A 2 -18.61 3.29 33.15
CA TYR A 2 -19.60 2.83 32.17
C TYR A 2 -19.24 3.37 30.78
N LYS A 3 -19.09 2.50 29.78
CA LYS A 3 -18.90 2.90 28.38
C LYS A 3 -20.27 2.90 27.70
N PRO A 4 -20.70 4.01 27.07
CA PRO A 4 -22.01 4.09 26.43
C PRO A 4 -22.10 3.10 25.26
N ALA A 5 -23.32 2.68 24.91
CA ALA A 5 -23.57 1.68 23.86
C ALA A 5 -22.95 2.04 22.49
N ASN A 6 -22.78 3.33 22.20
CA ASN A 6 -22.18 3.87 20.97
C ASN A 6 -20.65 4.07 21.04
N TYR A 7 -20.00 3.76 22.16
CA TYR A 7 -18.57 4.06 22.41
C TYR A 7 -17.64 3.55 21.29
N LYS A 8 -17.86 2.31 20.82
CA LYS A 8 -17.05 1.71 19.75
C LYS A 8 -17.22 2.41 18.41
N GLU A 9 -18.42 2.89 18.11
CA GLU A 9 -18.71 3.59 16.87
C GLU A 9 -18.11 4.99 16.87
N GLU A 10 -18.25 5.70 17.99
CA GLU A 10 -17.67 7.03 18.18
C GLU A 10 -16.13 6.99 18.15
N LYS A 11 -15.52 5.96 18.76
CA LYS A 11 -14.08 5.71 18.69
C LYS A 11 -13.62 5.50 17.24
N ARG A 12 -14.29 4.61 16.48
CA ARG A 12 -13.97 4.37 15.06
C ARG A 12 -14.12 5.63 14.20
N LYS A 13 -15.14 6.46 14.43
CA LYS A 13 -15.32 7.75 13.74
C LYS A 13 -14.18 8.71 14.03
N LYS A 14 -13.81 8.89 15.30
CA LYS A 14 -12.69 9.77 15.70
C LYS A 14 -11.36 9.31 15.10
N GLU A 15 -11.08 8.01 15.16
CA GLU A 15 -9.90 7.39 14.56
C GLU A 15 -9.87 7.59 13.04
N PHE A 16 -10.98 7.32 12.35
CA PHE A 16 -11.07 7.51 10.90
C PHE A 16 -10.81 8.96 10.48
N VAL A 17 -11.40 9.93 11.19
CA VAL A 17 -11.18 11.37 10.90
C VAL A 17 -9.72 11.75 11.11
N TRP A 18 -9.09 11.24 12.18
CA TRP A 18 -7.67 11.48 12.43
C TRP A 18 -6.78 10.86 11.34
N LEU A 19 -7.02 9.59 10.98
CA LEU A 19 -6.27 8.88 9.93
C LEU A 19 -6.43 9.56 8.57
N LYS A 20 -7.65 10.01 8.23
CA LYS A 20 -7.93 10.75 7.01
C LYS A 20 -7.16 12.07 6.95
N ARG A 21 -7.15 12.84 8.06
CA ARG A 21 -6.39 14.09 8.15
C ARG A 21 -4.89 13.83 8.06
N PHE A 22 -4.38 12.86 8.82
CA PHE A 22 -2.96 12.47 8.78
C PHE A 22 -2.53 12.06 7.38
N SER A 23 -3.31 11.21 6.71
CA SER A 23 -3.07 10.79 5.34
C SER A 23 -3.09 11.97 4.37
N SER A 24 -4.08 12.87 4.45
CA SER A 24 -4.13 14.06 3.58
C SER A 24 -2.95 15.00 3.81
N LEU A 25 -2.48 15.16 5.06
CA LEU A 25 -1.32 15.98 5.37
C LEU A 25 -0.01 15.39 4.83
N MET A 26 0.06 14.07 4.69
CA MET A 26 1.21 13.39 4.11
C MET A 26 1.11 13.33 2.57
N ASP A 27 -0.12 13.25 2.04
CA ASP A 27 -0.35 13.08 0.61
C ASP A 27 -0.42 14.39 -0.18
N ASP A 28 -1.01 15.46 0.38
CA ASP A 28 -1.36 16.69 -0.34
C ASP A 28 -0.40 17.87 -0.12
N LYS A 29 0.56 17.77 0.81
CA LYS A 29 1.19 19.01 1.31
C LYS A 29 2.34 19.59 0.50
N PHE A 30 2.83 18.94 -0.56
CA PHE A 30 3.90 19.54 -1.34
C PHE A 30 3.94 19.04 -2.78
N ASN A 31 3.43 19.85 -3.70
CA ASN A 31 3.79 19.79 -5.10
C ASN A 31 4.19 21.21 -5.52
N ILE A 32 5.50 21.45 -5.67
CA ILE A 32 6.04 22.65 -6.30
C ILE A 32 6.94 22.18 -7.44
N GLY A 33 6.51 22.43 -8.67
CA GLY A 33 7.33 22.20 -9.88
C GLY A 33 7.71 20.74 -10.16
N GLY A 34 6.83 19.76 -9.85
CA GLY A 34 7.09 18.34 -10.13
C GLY A 34 7.91 17.61 -9.07
N PHE A 35 8.26 18.27 -7.95
CA PHE A 35 8.97 17.67 -6.82
C PHE A 35 8.11 17.67 -5.55
N ARG A 36 8.08 16.53 -4.86
CA ARG A 36 7.34 16.34 -3.59
C ARG A 36 8.21 16.72 -2.40
N PHE A 37 7.92 17.83 -1.75
CA PHE A 37 8.55 18.19 -0.47
C PHE A 37 7.88 17.43 0.69
N GLY A 38 8.58 17.32 1.82
CA GLY A 38 8.07 16.84 3.10
C GLY A 38 8.73 17.70 4.19
N LEU A 39 8.36 17.48 5.46
CA LEU A 39 8.67 18.35 6.62
C LEU A 39 10.16 18.59 6.95
N ASP A 40 11.11 18.19 6.10
CA ASP A 40 12.51 18.55 6.29
C ASP A 40 13.14 19.00 4.96
N PRO A 41 13.64 20.25 4.86
CA PRO A 41 14.55 20.67 3.80
C PRO A 41 15.78 19.75 3.69
N LEU A 42 16.13 19.02 4.76
CA LEU A 42 17.21 18.02 4.79
C LEU A 42 16.94 16.77 3.93
N LEU A 43 15.68 16.37 3.73
CA LEU A 43 15.33 15.17 2.96
C LEU A 43 15.44 15.37 1.44
N ASN A 44 15.51 16.62 0.96
CA ASN A 44 15.70 16.95 -0.46
C ASN A 44 17.12 16.68 -0.98
N LEU A 45 18.08 16.42 -0.09
CA LEU A 45 19.44 16.03 -0.48
C LEU A 45 19.55 14.54 -0.84
N ILE A 46 18.52 13.75 -0.53
CA ILE A 46 18.57 12.29 -0.66
C ILE A 46 17.61 11.86 -1.79
N PRO A 47 18.13 11.38 -2.94
CA PRO A 47 17.27 10.75 -3.95
C PRO A 47 16.45 9.64 -3.29
N TYR A 48 15.17 9.52 -3.67
CA TYR A 48 14.18 8.58 -3.09
C TYR A 48 13.61 8.93 -1.69
N GLY A 49 14.01 10.03 -1.05
CA GLY A 49 13.51 10.41 0.29
C GLY A 49 11.98 10.53 0.40
N GLY A 50 11.32 11.12 -0.61
CA GLY A 50 9.86 11.22 -0.65
C GLY A 50 9.13 9.87 -0.73
N GLN A 51 9.73 8.86 -1.37
CA GLN A 51 9.17 7.50 -1.43
C GLN A 51 9.26 6.80 -0.07
N ALA A 52 10.40 6.95 0.63
CA ALA A 52 10.60 6.37 1.96
C ALA A 52 9.58 6.92 2.98
N VAL A 53 9.32 8.23 2.95
CA VAL A 53 8.32 8.87 3.82
C VAL A 53 6.90 8.39 3.49
N SER A 54 6.54 8.33 2.20
CA SER A 54 5.24 7.82 1.75
C SER A 54 5.02 6.35 2.16
N PHE A 55 6.04 5.52 2.01
CA PHE A 55 6.01 4.12 2.42
C PHE A 55 5.87 3.97 3.93
N GLY A 56 6.69 4.69 4.71
CA GLY A 56 6.66 4.65 6.18
C GLY A 56 5.33 5.12 6.76
N THR A 57 4.73 6.18 6.22
CA THR A 57 3.41 6.66 6.64
C THR A 57 2.31 5.66 6.32
N SER A 58 2.35 5.05 5.13
CA SER A 58 1.39 4.01 4.76
C SER A 58 1.48 2.79 5.69
N LEU A 59 2.70 2.39 6.04
CA LEU A 59 2.94 1.27 6.95
C LEU A 59 2.45 1.59 8.37
N LEU A 60 2.67 2.82 8.84
CA LEU A 60 2.17 3.29 10.13
C LEU A 60 0.63 3.23 10.20
N LEU A 61 -0.07 3.65 9.13
CA LEU A 61 -1.53 3.51 9.04
C LEU A 61 -1.96 2.04 9.24
N VAL A 62 -1.28 1.10 8.57
CA VAL A 62 -1.56 -0.33 8.71
C VAL A 62 -1.33 -0.82 10.14
N ILE A 63 -0.24 -0.39 10.78
CA ILE A 63 0.09 -0.78 12.17
C ILE A 63 -0.98 -0.27 13.15
N ILE A 64 -1.40 1.00 13.01
CA ILE A 64 -2.46 1.57 13.86
C ILE A 64 -3.75 0.77 13.69
N MET A 65 -4.09 0.43 12.46
CA MET A 65 -5.27 -0.37 12.13
C MET A 65 -5.23 -1.78 12.71
N LEU A 66 -4.08 -2.45 12.62
CA LEU A 66 -3.83 -3.75 13.24
C LEU A 66 -4.01 -3.69 14.76
N ARG A 67 -3.42 -2.69 15.42
CA ARG A 67 -3.56 -2.47 16.87
C ARG A 67 -4.99 -2.19 17.31
N ASN A 68 -5.80 -1.62 16.42
CA ASN A 68 -7.22 -1.36 16.65
C ASN A 68 -8.12 -2.57 16.30
N GLY A 69 -7.54 -3.72 15.96
CA GLY A 69 -8.28 -4.96 15.73
C GLY A 69 -9.01 -5.02 14.39
N ALA A 70 -8.50 -4.34 13.36
CA ALA A 70 -9.04 -4.45 12.02
C ALA A 70 -9.03 -5.90 11.50
N GLY A 71 -10.02 -6.25 10.68
CA GLY A 71 -10.08 -7.56 10.03
C GLY A 71 -8.84 -7.83 9.17
N SER A 72 -8.30 -9.06 9.24
CA SER A 72 -7.07 -9.44 8.53
C SER A 72 -7.17 -9.22 7.01
N LYS A 73 -8.36 -9.40 6.42
CA LYS A 73 -8.61 -9.14 5.00
C LYS A 73 -8.35 -7.68 4.59
N VAL A 74 -8.76 -6.71 5.41
CA VAL A 74 -8.52 -5.28 5.12
C VAL A 74 -7.06 -4.93 5.25
N VAL A 75 -6.41 -5.43 6.30
CA VAL A 75 -4.99 -5.23 6.54
C VAL A 75 -4.17 -5.72 5.34
N VAL A 76 -4.43 -6.95 4.87
CA VAL A 76 -3.72 -7.50 3.71
C VAL A 76 -3.97 -6.67 2.45
N LYS A 77 -5.20 -6.22 2.21
CA LYS A 77 -5.47 -5.30 1.09
C LYS A 77 -4.72 -3.98 1.20
N MET A 78 -4.62 -3.42 2.41
CA MET A 78 -3.85 -2.20 2.64
C MET A 78 -2.35 -2.41 2.38
N LEU A 79 -1.79 -3.55 2.80
CA LEU A 79 -0.41 -3.92 2.52
C LEU A 79 -0.16 -4.11 1.02
N LEU A 80 -1.09 -4.74 0.29
CA LEU A 80 -0.98 -4.91 -1.16
C LEU A 80 -0.93 -3.56 -1.90
N ASN A 81 -1.73 -2.58 -1.48
CA ASN A 81 -1.66 -1.24 -2.06
C ASN A 81 -0.28 -0.60 -1.85
N ILE A 82 0.33 -0.80 -0.68
CA ILE A 82 1.67 -0.27 -0.35
C ILE A 82 2.74 -0.95 -1.20
N ILE A 83 2.72 -2.29 -1.29
CA ILE A 83 3.67 -3.07 -2.09
C ILE A 83 3.55 -2.66 -3.56
N TYR A 84 2.33 -2.54 -4.07
CA TYR A 84 2.09 -2.14 -5.45
C TYR A 84 2.63 -0.73 -5.75
N ASP A 85 2.39 0.23 -4.87
CA ASP A 85 2.91 1.60 -4.98
C ASP A 85 4.45 1.64 -4.92
N ALA A 86 5.06 0.85 -4.03
CA ALA A 86 6.51 0.74 -3.90
C ALA A 86 7.17 0.11 -5.14
N VAL A 87 6.59 -0.98 -5.68
CA VAL A 87 7.08 -1.63 -6.90
C VAL A 87 6.99 -0.70 -8.09
N LEU A 88 5.88 0.03 -8.23
CA LEU A 88 5.71 1.01 -9.30
C LEU A 88 6.65 2.20 -9.17
N GLY A 89 6.81 2.73 -7.94
CA GLY A 89 7.71 3.86 -7.66
C GLY A 89 9.19 3.54 -7.84
N ALA A 90 9.56 2.26 -7.83
CA ALA A 90 10.92 1.78 -8.07
C ALA A 90 11.30 1.68 -9.55
N ILE A 91 10.37 1.81 -10.50
CA ILE A 91 10.65 1.71 -11.93
C ILE A 91 11.19 3.06 -12.44
N PRO A 92 12.48 3.15 -12.84
CA PRO A 92 13.00 4.37 -13.47
C PRO A 92 12.27 4.60 -14.80
N PHE A 93 12.15 5.86 -15.25
CA PHE A 93 11.43 6.30 -16.47
C PHE A 93 9.91 6.49 -16.38
N PHE A 94 9.23 6.05 -15.32
CA PHE A 94 7.80 6.35 -15.11
C PHE A 94 7.54 7.71 -14.42
N GLY A 95 8.58 8.40 -13.96
CA GLY A 95 8.48 9.62 -13.17
C GLY A 95 7.77 10.81 -13.83
N GLN A 96 7.70 10.87 -15.17
CA GLN A 96 6.99 11.96 -15.89
C GLN A 96 5.51 11.67 -16.17
N VAL A 97 5.05 10.42 -16.00
CA VAL A 97 3.65 10.00 -16.27
C VAL A 97 2.88 9.78 -14.95
N PHE A 98 3.55 9.94 -13.80
CA PHE A 98 3.05 9.50 -12.49
C PHE A 98 2.27 10.53 -11.68
N ASP A 99 1.72 11.57 -12.31
CA ASP A 99 0.73 12.44 -11.65
C ASP A 99 -0.66 11.78 -11.53
N PHE A 100 -0.83 10.56 -12.08
CA PHE A 100 -2.13 9.86 -12.12
C PHE A 100 -2.30 8.67 -11.17
N PHE A 101 -1.26 8.27 -10.43
CA PHE A 101 -1.40 7.15 -9.50
C PHE A 101 -1.97 7.61 -8.16
N ASN A 102 -3.23 7.20 -7.90
CA ASN A 102 -3.85 7.25 -6.57
C ASN A 102 -2.89 6.61 -5.53
N LYS A 103 -2.33 7.42 -4.64
CA LYS A 103 -1.33 7.02 -3.63
C LYS A 103 -1.89 5.91 -2.74
N ALA A 104 -1.05 4.97 -2.31
CA ALA A 104 -1.44 3.86 -1.45
C ALA A 104 -2.22 4.30 -0.21
N ASN A 105 -1.79 5.41 0.40
CA ASN A 105 -2.42 6.08 1.54
C ASN A 105 -3.92 6.39 1.29
N LYS A 106 -4.24 7.13 0.22
CA LYS A 106 -5.63 7.44 -0.15
C LYS A 106 -6.48 6.18 -0.38
N LYS A 107 -5.95 5.17 -1.08
CA LYS A 107 -6.65 3.88 -1.28
C LYS A 107 -6.90 3.16 0.04
N ASN A 108 -5.94 3.22 0.96
CA ASN A 108 -6.04 2.61 2.28
C ASN A 108 -7.07 3.32 3.18
N ILE A 109 -7.18 4.64 3.09
CA ILE A 109 -8.26 5.39 3.77
C ILE A 109 -9.63 5.01 3.21
N THR A 110 -9.78 4.82 1.89
CA THR A 110 -11.04 4.34 1.30
C THR A 110 -11.38 2.93 1.78
N LEU A 111 -10.42 1.99 1.75
CA LEU A 111 -10.63 0.64 2.27
C LEU A 111 -11.05 0.64 3.75
N LEU A 112 -10.47 1.56 4.52
CA LEU A 112 -10.81 1.73 5.92
C LEU A 112 -12.23 2.25 6.11
N HIS A 113 -12.64 3.24 5.32
CA HIS A 113 -14.01 3.75 5.31
C HIS A 113 -15.01 2.61 5.04
N GLU A 114 -14.77 1.86 3.96
CA GLU A 114 -15.59 0.72 3.55
C GLU A 114 -15.65 -0.36 4.65
N HIS A 115 -14.55 -0.60 5.36
CA HIS A 115 -14.51 -1.55 6.46
C HIS A 115 -15.34 -1.09 7.68
N TYR A 116 -15.20 0.18 8.08
CA TYR A 116 -15.81 0.70 9.30
C TYR A 116 -17.28 1.06 9.15
N PHE A 117 -17.68 1.58 7.99
CA PHE A 117 -19.02 2.15 7.79
C PHE A 117 -19.89 1.29 6.88
N GLU A 118 -19.31 0.54 5.95
CA GLU A 118 -20.06 -0.26 4.97
C GLU A 118 -20.02 -1.76 5.27
N ASN A 119 -19.36 -2.16 6.37
CA ASN A 119 -19.12 -3.55 6.75
C ASN A 119 -18.53 -4.41 5.61
N LYS A 120 -17.78 -3.78 4.70
CA LYS A 120 -17.09 -4.47 3.62
C LYS A 120 -15.76 -5.04 4.11
N HIS A 121 -15.21 -5.98 3.34
CA HIS A 121 -13.91 -6.60 3.58
C HIS A 121 -13.76 -7.26 4.96
N GLN A 122 -14.89 -7.67 5.56
CA GLN A 122 -14.88 -8.49 6.76
C GLN A 122 -14.34 -9.90 6.45
N GLY A 123 -13.76 -10.54 7.46
CA GLY A 123 -13.30 -11.93 7.39
C GLY A 123 -11.79 -12.12 7.18
N SER A 124 -11.42 -13.35 6.83
CA SER A 124 -10.03 -13.78 6.74
C SER A 124 -9.36 -13.38 5.42
N ALA A 125 -8.07 -13.07 5.49
CA ALA A 125 -7.23 -12.84 4.33
C ALA A 125 -6.81 -14.12 3.58
N THR A 126 -7.15 -15.31 4.08
CA THR A 126 -6.67 -16.60 3.53
C THR A 126 -6.88 -16.72 2.02
N GLY A 127 -8.06 -16.37 1.51
CA GLY A 127 -8.33 -16.45 0.07
C GLY A 127 -7.46 -15.51 -0.77
N ILE A 128 -7.16 -14.31 -0.23
CA ILE A 128 -6.25 -13.35 -0.89
C ILE A 128 -4.82 -13.92 -0.90
N LEU A 129 -4.36 -14.46 0.24
CA LEU A 129 -3.02 -15.05 0.35
C LEU A 129 -2.84 -16.26 -0.58
N ILE A 130 -3.84 -17.14 -0.66
CA ILE A 130 -3.82 -18.28 -1.60
C ILE A 130 -3.75 -17.77 -3.04
N THR A 131 -4.56 -16.76 -3.40
CA THR A 131 -4.55 -16.18 -4.75
C THR A 131 -3.17 -15.63 -5.11
N ILE A 132 -2.53 -14.89 -4.19
CA ILE A 132 -1.17 -14.38 -4.37
C ILE A 132 -0.18 -15.53 -4.57
N LEU A 133 -0.27 -16.57 -3.73
CA LEU A 133 0.62 -17.73 -3.80
C LEU A 133 0.49 -18.46 -5.14
N VAL A 134 -0.74 -18.65 -5.64
CA VAL A 134 -1.00 -19.26 -6.95
C VAL A 134 -0.41 -18.41 -8.08
N ILE A 135 -0.58 -17.09 -8.04
CA ILE A 135 -0.01 -16.17 -9.03
C ILE A 135 1.53 -16.25 -9.00
N LEU A 136 2.15 -16.20 -7.82
CA LEU A 136 3.61 -16.30 -7.69
C LEU A 136 4.14 -17.65 -8.20
N PHE A 137 3.45 -18.74 -7.87
CA PHE A 137 3.81 -20.07 -8.36
C PHE A 137 3.74 -20.14 -9.89
N ALA A 138 2.67 -19.61 -10.50
CA ALA A 138 2.52 -19.55 -11.94
C ALA A 138 3.64 -18.72 -12.60
N LEU A 139 3.99 -17.56 -12.03
CA LEU A 139 5.09 -16.73 -12.51
C LEU A 139 6.44 -17.46 -12.44
N CYS A 140 6.73 -18.15 -11.34
CA CYS A 140 7.93 -18.97 -11.20
C CYS A 140 7.99 -20.11 -12.22
N ALA A 141 6.87 -20.78 -12.46
CA ALA A 141 6.77 -21.86 -13.46
C ALA A 141 7.03 -21.33 -14.88
N VAL A 142 6.46 -20.16 -15.22
CA VAL A 142 6.71 -19.49 -16.51
C VAL A 142 8.19 -19.12 -16.64
N LEU A 143 8.80 -18.52 -15.62
CA LEU A 143 10.23 -18.17 -15.64
C LEU A 143 11.11 -19.42 -15.82
N PHE A 144 10.81 -20.50 -15.10
CA PHE A 144 11.53 -21.76 -15.23
C PHE A 144 11.40 -22.35 -16.64
N TYR A 145 10.20 -22.31 -17.22
CA TYR A 145 9.96 -22.74 -18.59
C TYR A 145 10.74 -21.89 -19.61
N LEU A 146 10.80 -20.57 -19.41
CA LEU A 146 11.59 -19.65 -20.25
C LEU A 146 13.10 -19.91 -20.14
N LEU A 147 13.60 -20.24 -18.95
CA LEU A 147 15.00 -20.64 -18.78
C LEU A 147 15.29 -21.98 -19.45
N TRP A 148 14.36 -22.92 -19.38
CA TRP A 148 14.48 -24.22 -20.04
C TRP A 148 14.55 -24.09 -21.56
N ILE A 149 13.64 -23.33 -22.17
CA ILE A 149 13.65 -23.10 -23.63
C ILE A 149 14.91 -22.37 -24.08
N PHE A 150 15.35 -21.39 -23.30
CA PHE A 150 16.60 -20.67 -23.56
C PHE A 150 17.82 -21.60 -23.48
N GLY A 151 17.89 -22.46 -22.46
CA GLY A 151 18.96 -23.44 -22.32
C GLY A 151 19.01 -24.43 -23.49
N LYS A 152 17.85 -24.89 -23.97
CA LYS A 152 17.77 -25.73 -25.17
C LYS A 152 18.28 -25.01 -26.42
N TRP A 153 17.93 -23.73 -26.57
CA TRP A 153 18.39 -22.93 -27.70
C TRP A 153 19.91 -22.73 -27.68
N VAL A 154 20.49 -22.42 -26.52
CA VAL A 154 21.95 -22.30 -26.34
C VAL A 154 22.66 -23.62 -26.65
N TRP A 155 22.13 -24.74 -26.16
CA TRP A 155 22.72 -26.06 -26.45
C TRP A 155 22.71 -26.41 -27.94
N SER A 156 21.71 -25.94 -28.70
CA SER A 156 21.66 -26.17 -30.15
C SER A 156 22.67 -25.32 -30.96
N LEU A 157 23.30 -24.33 -30.33
CA LEU A 157 24.32 -23.47 -30.95
C LEU A 157 25.76 -23.95 -30.74
N ILE A 158 25.97 -24.87 -29.78
CA ILE A 158 27.26 -25.51 -29.48
C ILE A 158 27.34 -26.84 -30.23
#